data_AF-A0A8T6Y9N0-F1
#
_entry.id   AF-A0A8T6Y9N0-F1
#
_cell.length_a   1.000
_cell.length_b   1.000
_cell.length_c   1.000
_cell.angle_alpha   90.00
_cell.angle_beta   90.00
_cell.angle_gamma   90.00
#
_symmetry.space_group_name_H-M   'P 1'
#
loop_
_entity.id
_entity.type
_entity.pdbx_description
1 polymer ?
#
loop_
_entity_poly.entity_id
_entity_poly.type
_entity_poly.pdbx_seq_one_letter_code
_entity_poly.pdbx_strand_id
1 'polypeptide(L)'
;MLEIIINAIWLMMPAYISNPMAVVFGGGTPIDLGKKWGDGRRILGDGKTIRGLLAGTTCGIIAGLIQMQISPVGSLGIFTYTAIVTISFGALLGDIVKSFFKRRLGFTRGAKLLLIDQLDFVAGAWILTYAFDPQWFIMNFTPQIIITVLILTPIFHRLTNIFGYYIKLKKEPW
;
A
#
# COMPACT_ATOMS: atom_id res chain seq x y z
N MET A 1 22.05 11.41 -4.93
CA MET A 1 20.72 11.90 -4.51
C MET A 1 19.63 11.45 -5.48
N LEU A 2 19.73 11.76 -6.78
CA LEU A 2 18.76 11.33 -7.79
C LEU A 2 18.55 9.80 -7.82
N GLU A 3 19.63 9.03 -7.79
CA GLU A 3 19.58 7.55 -7.77
C GLU A 3 18.80 7.00 -6.56
N ILE A 4 18.95 7.59 -5.38
CA ILE A 4 18.24 7.18 -4.16
C ILE A 4 16.73 7.40 -4.33
N ILE A 5 16.33 8.53 -4.93
CA ILE A 5 14.93 8.85 -5.22
C ILE A 5 14.36 7.84 -6.22
N ILE A 6 15.09 7.55 -7.30
CA ILE A 6 14.68 6.57 -8.31
C ILE A 6 14.52 5.18 -7.67
N ASN A 7 15.49 4.73 -6.88
CA ASN A 7 15.44 3.43 -6.20
C ASN A 7 14.30 3.36 -5.17
N ALA A 8 14.06 4.42 -4.40
CA ALA A 8 12.95 4.48 -3.46
C ALA A 8 11.58 4.35 -4.16
N ILE A 9 11.40 5.07 -5.27
CA ILE A 9 10.19 4.98 -6.09
C ILE A 9 10.06 3.59 -6.71
N TRP A 10 11.16 3.05 -7.27
CA TRP A 10 11.20 1.74 -7.92
C TRP A 10 10.83 0.61 -6.96
N LEU A 11 11.50 0.54 -5.80
CA LEU A 11 11.28 -0.52 -4.81
C LEU A 11 9.85 -0.52 -4.25
N MET A 12 9.24 0.65 -4.09
CA MET A 12 7.89 0.80 -3.56
C MET A 12 6.79 0.75 -4.64
N MET A 13 7.14 0.68 -5.92
CA MET A 13 6.18 0.74 -7.03
C MET A 13 5.08 -0.33 -6.97
N PRO A 14 5.35 -1.61 -6.63
CA PRO A 14 4.29 -2.60 -6.52
C PRO A 14 3.25 -2.23 -5.45
N ALA A 15 3.68 -1.63 -4.33
CA ALA A 15 2.79 -1.13 -3.28
C ALA A 15 2.03 0.14 -3.71
N TYR A 16 2.72 1.08 -4.38
CA TYR A 16 2.12 2.30 -4.92
C TYR A 16 1.09 2.03 -6.01
N ILE A 17 1.16 0.88 -6.69
CA ILE A 17 0.13 0.42 -7.62
C ILE A 17 -0.96 -0.36 -6.90
N SER A 18 -0.60 -1.27 -5.99
CA SER A 18 -1.58 -2.12 -5.28
C SER A 18 -2.65 -1.31 -4.55
N ASN A 19 -2.23 -0.31 -3.79
CA ASN A 19 -3.11 0.48 -2.93
C ASN A 19 -4.22 1.24 -3.71
N PRO A 20 -3.91 2.08 -4.72
CA PRO A 20 -4.95 2.72 -5.51
C PRO A 20 -5.76 1.73 -6.34
N MET A 21 -5.18 0.65 -6.85
CA MET A 21 -5.92 -0.35 -7.63
C MET A 21 -6.97 -1.10 -6.81
N ALA A 22 -6.74 -1.28 -5.51
CA ALA A 22 -7.77 -1.80 -4.59
C ALA A 22 -8.99 -0.88 -4.48
N VAL A 23 -8.83 0.43 -4.71
CA VAL A 23 -9.93 1.40 -4.76
C VAL A 23 -10.61 1.37 -6.14
N VAL A 24 -9.82 1.38 -7.23
CA VAL A 24 -10.33 1.37 -8.62
C VAL A 24 -11.17 0.12 -8.90
N PHE A 25 -10.66 -1.06 -8.54
CA PHE A 25 -11.33 -2.34 -8.77
C PHE A 25 -12.07 -2.86 -7.55
N GLY A 26 -12.11 -2.07 -6.47
CA GLY A 26 -12.80 -2.43 -5.23
C GLY A 26 -14.32 -2.39 -5.34
N GLY A 27 -14.97 -2.48 -4.18
CA GLY A 27 -16.42 -2.52 -4.06
C GLY A 27 -16.96 -3.95 -3.91
N GLY A 28 -18.29 -4.07 -3.82
CA GLY A 28 -18.96 -5.33 -3.52
C GLY A 28 -18.78 -5.77 -2.06
N THR A 29 -18.54 -7.06 -1.85
CA THR A 29 -18.55 -7.68 -0.52
C THR A 29 -17.44 -7.16 0.39
N PRO A 30 -17.79 -6.55 1.54
CA PRO A 30 -16.82 -6.17 2.57
C PRO A 30 -16.09 -7.40 3.14
N ILE A 31 -14.79 -7.27 3.43
CA ILE A 31 -13.97 -8.33 4.03
C ILE A 31 -14.53 -8.75 5.39
N ASP A 32 -15.08 -7.81 6.16
CA ASP A 32 -15.66 -8.12 7.48
C ASP A 32 -17.09 -8.67 7.41
N LEU A 33 -17.68 -8.83 6.20
CA LEU A 33 -19.06 -9.28 5.99
C LEU A 33 -20.12 -8.50 6.78
N GLY A 34 -19.85 -7.23 7.11
CA GLY A 34 -20.76 -6.44 7.94
C GLY A 34 -20.68 -6.71 9.44
N LYS A 35 -19.81 -7.62 9.88
CA LYS A 35 -19.68 -8.01 11.29
C LYS A 35 -19.20 -6.85 12.16
N LYS A 36 -19.62 -6.90 13.42
CA LYS A 36 -19.19 -6.00 14.49
C LYS A 36 -18.21 -6.73 15.40
N TRP A 37 -17.29 -5.97 16.00
CA TRP A 37 -16.43 -6.44 17.08
C TRP A 37 -17.18 -6.36 18.41
N GLY A 38 -16.57 -6.84 19.50
CA GLY A 38 -17.17 -6.81 20.84
C GLY A 38 -17.51 -5.41 21.36
N ASP A 39 -16.92 -4.36 20.78
CA ASP A 39 -17.23 -2.95 21.07
C ASP A 39 -18.47 -2.42 20.32
N GLY A 40 -19.19 -3.27 19.58
CA GLY A 40 -20.38 -2.90 18.81
C GLY A 40 -20.09 -2.15 17.50
N ARG A 41 -18.82 -1.86 17.20
CA ARG A 41 -18.40 -1.17 15.95
C ARG A 41 -18.02 -2.19 14.89
N ARG A 42 -18.09 -1.81 13.61
CA ARG A 42 -17.63 -2.66 12.49
C ARG A 42 -16.19 -3.11 12.69
N ILE A 43 -15.84 -4.32 12.24
CA ILE A 43 -14.46 -4.81 12.35
C ILE A 43 -13.53 -3.96 11.49
N LEU A 44 -13.91 -3.70 10.22
CA LEU A 44 -13.14 -2.88 9.27
C LEU A 44 -14.00 -1.73 8.70
N GLY A 45 -15.19 -2.06 8.21
CA GLY A 45 -16.09 -1.18 7.44
C GLY A 45 -16.04 -1.44 5.92
N ASP A 46 -17.00 -0.89 5.17
CA ASP A 46 -17.24 -1.28 3.76
C ASP A 46 -16.17 -0.81 2.77
N GLY A 47 -15.18 -0.05 3.23
CA GLY A 47 -14.06 0.36 2.38
C GLY A 47 -13.05 -0.76 2.09
N LYS A 48 -13.10 -1.87 2.83
CA LYS A 48 -12.20 -3.01 2.64
C LYS A 48 -12.99 -4.16 2.05
N THR A 49 -12.75 -4.45 0.78
CA THR A 49 -13.55 -5.40 -0.01
C THR A 49 -12.68 -6.55 -0.51
N ILE A 50 -13.28 -7.72 -0.66
CA ILE A 50 -12.58 -8.93 -1.15
C ILE A 50 -12.04 -8.67 -2.56
N ARG A 51 -12.87 -8.10 -3.43
CA ARG A 51 -12.49 -7.75 -4.81
C ARG A 51 -11.34 -6.76 -4.83
N GLY A 52 -11.37 -5.73 -3.99
CA GLY A 52 -10.29 -4.74 -3.89
C GLY A 52 -8.97 -5.36 -3.43
N LEU A 53 -9.01 -6.26 -2.44
CA LEU A 53 -7.83 -6.97 -1.96
C LEU A 53 -7.20 -7.81 -3.08
N LEU A 54 -8.00 -8.67 -3.73
CA LEU A 54 -7.50 -9.56 -4.79
C LEU A 54 -6.99 -8.75 -5.99
N ALA A 55 -7.81 -7.85 -6.53
CA ALA A 55 -7.45 -7.08 -7.72
C ALA A 55 -6.25 -6.15 -7.46
N GLY A 56 -6.21 -5.49 -6.30
CA GLY A 56 -5.09 -4.62 -5.93
C GLY A 56 -3.78 -5.41 -5.81
N THR A 57 -3.79 -6.53 -5.09
CA THR A 57 -2.60 -7.38 -4.96
C THR A 57 -2.14 -7.93 -6.32
N THR A 58 -3.07 -8.40 -7.16
CA THR A 58 -2.73 -8.86 -8.52
C THR A 58 -2.11 -7.76 -9.36
N CYS A 59 -2.65 -6.52 -9.32
CA CYS A 59 -2.05 -5.40 -10.06
C CYS A 59 -0.62 -5.09 -9.60
N GLY A 60 -0.37 -5.10 -8.29
CA GLY A 60 0.99 -4.93 -7.75
C GLY A 60 1.95 -6.03 -8.16
N ILE A 61 1.50 -7.29 -8.11
CA ILE A 61 2.30 -8.44 -8.54
C ILE A 61 2.67 -8.30 -10.01
N ILE A 62 1.71 -7.99 -10.89
CA ILE A 62 1.98 -7.78 -12.32
C ILE A 62 3.02 -6.67 -12.51
N ALA A 63 2.88 -5.55 -11.79
CA ALA A 63 3.85 -4.46 -11.86
C ALA A 63 5.25 -4.91 -11.41
N GLY A 64 5.35 -5.62 -10.28
CA GLY A 64 6.63 -6.15 -9.79
C GLY A 64 7.26 -7.17 -10.73
N LEU A 65 6.45 -8.02 -11.38
CA LEU A 65 6.94 -8.97 -12.39
C LEU A 65 7.48 -8.24 -13.62
N ILE A 66 6.81 -7.17 -14.07
CA ILE A 66 7.32 -6.30 -15.15
C ILE A 66 8.64 -5.65 -14.72
N GLN A 67 8.70 -5.11 -13.50
CA GLN A 67 9.93 -4.51 -12.95
C GLN A 67 11.07 -5.51 -12.89
N MET A 68 10.81 -6.77 -12.53
CA MET A 68 11.84 -7.81 -12.48
C MET A 68 12.47 -8.10 -13.85
N GLN A 69 11.72 -7.97 -14.95
CA GLN A 69 12.27 -8.11 -16.30
C GLN A 69 13.12 -6.90 -16.74
N ILE A 70 12.81 -5.72 -16.21
CA ILE A 70 13.49 -4.45 -16.54
C ILE A 70 14.67 -4.19 -15.61
N SER A 71 14.64 -4.71 -14.38
CA SER A 71 15.61 -4.46 -13.32
C SER A 71 17.07 -4.73 -13.66
N PRO A 72 17.44 -5.63 -14.59
CA PRO A 72 18.83 -5.75 -15.04
C PRO A 72 19.38 -4.47 -15.71
N VAL A 73 18.52 -3.49 -16.03
CA VAL A 73 18.91 -2.20 -16.60
C VAL A 73 19.23 -1.21 -15.48
N GLY A 74 20.53 -0.91 -15.29
CA GLY A 74 21.02 0.09 -14.33
C GLY A 74 21.30 -0.46 -12.92
N SER A 75 21.30 0.43 -11.91
CA SER A 75 21.49 0.10 -10.49
C SER A 75 20.17 -0.13 -9.73
N LEU A 76 19.10 -0.50 -10.44
CA LEU A 76 17.78 -0.74 -9.88
C LEU A 76 17.75 -2.06 -9.10
N GLY A 77 17.08 -2.06 -7.95
CA GLY A 77 17.02 -3.23 -7.06
C GLY A 77 16.40 -4.46 -7.71
N ILE A 78 17.13 -5.58 -7.70
CA ILE A 78 16.71 -6.86 -8.28
C ILE A 78 15.62 -7.47 -7.40
N PHE A 79 14.39 -7.57 -7.88
CA PHE A 79 13.29 -8.16 -7.13
C PHE A 79 13.34 -9.69 -7.07
N THR A 80 12.98 -10.24 -5.91
CA THR A 80 12.58 -11.66 -5.77
C THR A 80 11.07 -11.80 -5.96
N TYR A 81 10.59 -12.98 -6.33
CA TYR A 81 9.16 -13.29 -6.35
C TYR A 81 8.52 -13.06 -4.97
N THR A 82 9.22 -13.42 -3.90
CA THR A 82 8.76 -13.22 -2.51
C THR A 82 8.58 -11.74 -2.21
N ALA A 83 9.56 -10.89 -2.56
CA ALA A 83 9.48 -9.45 -2.36
C ALA A 83 8.30 -8.83 -3.14
N ILE A 84 8.07 -9.23 -4.39
CA ILE A 84 6.95 -8.73 -5.20
C ILE A 84 5.61 -9.03 -4.54
N VAL A 85 5.40 -10.27 -4.10
CA VAL A 85 4.15 -10.69 -3.46
C VAL A 85 3.98 -9.97 -2.12
N THR A 86 5.03 -9.91 -1.30
CA THR A 86 4.96 -9.37 0.07
C THR A 86 4.82 -7.84 0.08
N ILE A 87 5.47 -7.11 -0.83
CA ILE A 87 5.27 -5.67 -1.00
C ILE A 87 3.82 -5.38 -1.44
N SER A 88 3.32 -6.12 -2.44
CA SER A 88 1.99 -5.87 -3.03
C SER A 88 0.85 -6.22 -2.07
N PHE A 89 0.91 -7.40 -1.46
CA PHE A 89 -0.10 -7.85 -0.51
C PHE A 89 0.04 -7.14 0.85
N GLY A 90 1.29 -6.95 1.32
CA GLY A 90 1.59 -6.26 2.57
C GLY A 90 1.07 -4.83 2.59
N ALA A 91 1.11 -4.12 1.44
CA ALA A 91 0.51 -2.80 1.32
C ALA A 91 -0.97 -2.79 1.69
N LEU A 92 -1.75 -3.72 1.12
CA LEU A 92 -3.19 -3.81 1.40
C LEU A 92 -3.47 -4.34 2.80
N LEU A 93 -2.63 -5.23 3.32
CA LEU A 93 -2.72 -5.67 4.72
C LEU A 93 -2.51 -4.50 5.69
N GLY A 94 -1.52 -3.63 5.45
CA GLY A 94 -1.28 -2.45 6.28
C GLY A 94 -2.50 -1.55 6.36
N ASP A 95 -3.14 -1.28 5.23
CA ASP A 95 -4.35 -0.47 5.14
C ASP A 95 -5.60 -1.16 5.78
N ILE A 96 -5.68 -2.49 5.72
CA ILE A 96 -6.67 -3.28 6.47
C ILE A 96 -6.44 -3.16 7.99
N VAL A 97 -5.21 -3.36 8.45
CA VAL A 97 -4.83 -3.27 9.87
C VAL A 97 -5.12 -1.87 10.41
N LYS A 98 -4.72 -0.83 9.68
CA LYS A 98 -5.09 0.54 10.06
C LYS A 98 -6.61 0.72 10.13
N SER A 99 -7.36 0.18 9.18
CA SER A 99 -8.81 0.30 9.20
C SER A 99 -9.45 -0.37 10.40
N PHE A 100 -8.91 -1.52 10.84
CA PHE A 100 -9.30 -2.13 12.11
C PHE A 100 -9.07 -1.18 13.29
N PHE A 101 -7.85 -0.64 13.43
CA PHE A 101 -7.52 0.29 14.54
C PHE A 101 -8.37 1.56 14.50
N LYS A 102 -8.66 2.11 13.32
CA LYS A 102 -9.59 3.25 13.18
C LYS A 102 -10.97 2.95 13.78
N ARG A 103 -11.49 1.74 13.58
CA ARG A 103 -12.77 1.33 14.19
C ARG A 103 -12.66 1.20 15.70
N ARG A 104 -11.56 0.65 16.22
CA ARG A 104 -11.33 0.52 17.67
C ARG A 104 -11.22 1.88 18.37
N LEU A 105 -10.65 2.88 17.69
CA LEU A 105 -10.56 4.27 18.16
C LEU A 105 -11.87 5.08 17.98
N GLY A 106 -12.93 4.47 17.45
CA GLY A 106 -14.23 5.12 17.27
C GLY A 106 -14.36 6.01 16.04
N PHE A 107 -13.35 6.07 15.17
CA PHE A 107 -13.44 6.82 13.92
C PHE A 107 -14.45 6.18 12.97
N THR A 108 -15.30 7.00 12.36
CA THR A 108 -16.22 6.60 11.29
C THR A 108 -15.47 6.33 9.97
N ARG A 109 -16.13 5.66 9.03
CA ARG A 109 -15.56 5.41 7.70
C ARG A 109 -15.27 6.77 7.03
N GLY A 110 -14.06 6.92 6.49
CA GLY A 110 -13.63 8.14 5.81
C GLY A 110 -13.05 9.22 6.73
N ALA A 111 -13.15 9.08 8.06
CA ALA A 111 -12.43 9.98 8.97
C ALA A 111 -10.92 9.93 8.69
N LYS A 112 -10.26 11.08 8.70
CA LYS A 112 -8.84 11.20 8.35
C LYS A 112 -7.95 11.03 9.58
N LEU A 113 -6.88 10.27 9.41
CA LEU A 113 -5.73 10.27 10.31
C LEU A 113 -4.53 10.71 9.50
N LEU A 114 -4.17 11.99 9.65
CA LEU A 114 -3.02 12.58 8.95
C LEU A 114 -1.76 11.75 9.23
N LEU A 115 -0.91 11.59 8.22
CA LEU A 115 0.29 10.74 8.18
C LEU A 115 0.02 9.23 8.27
N ILE A 116 -0.85 8.77 9.18
CA ILE A 116 -1.16 7.35 9.33
C ILE A 116 -1.84 6.81 8.07
N ASP A 117 -2.80 7.54 7.50
CA ASP A 117 -3.48 7.13 6.25
C ASP A 117 -2.54 7.14 5.02
N GLN A 118 -1.33 7.70 5.16
CA GLN A 118 -0.35 7.79 4.07
C GLN A 118 0.77 6.74 4.21
N LEU A 119 1.09 6.34 5.44
CA LEU A 119 2.23 5.45 5.73
C LEU A 119 1.81 4.04 6.15
N ASP A 120 0.52 3.79 6.38
CA ASP A 120 -0.03 2.47 6.75
C ASP A 120 0.33 1.36 5.75
N PHE A 121 0.15 1.60 4.46
CA PHE A 121 0.47 0.62 3.42
C PHE A 121 1.98 0.45 3.24
N VAL A 122 2.78 1.51 3.46
CA VAL A 122 4.24 1.40 3.46
C VAL A 122 4.70 0.50 4.60
N ALA A 123 4.19 0.74 5.80
CA ALA A 123 4.50 -0.08 6.98
C ALA A 123 4.07 -1.54 6.76
N GLY A 124 2.87 -1.78 6.22
CA GLY A 124 2.41 -3.14 5.90
C GLY A 124 3.30 -3.85 4.89
N ALA A 125 3.70 -3.16 3.80
CA ALA A 125 4.61 -3.70 2.80
C ALA A 125 5.97 -4.05 3.43
N TRP A 126 6.56 -3.14 4.20
CA TRP A 126 7.87 -3.34 4.82
C TRP A 126 7.87 -4.44 5.87
N ILE A 127 6.90 -4.43 6.79
CA ILE A 127 6.81 -5.46 7.84
C ILE A 127 6.65 -6.84 7.23
N LEU A 128 5.77 -6.99 6.23
CA LEU A 128 5.56 -8.28 5.59
C LEU A 128 6.79 -8.70 4.77
N THR A 129 7.40 -7.79 4.02
CA THR A 129 8.60 -8.11 3.24
C THR A 129 9.76 -8.48 4.14
N TYR A 130 9.99 -7.75 5.23
CA TYR A 130 11.02 -8.09 6.20
C TYR A 130 10.77 -9.45 6.88
N ALA A 131 9.51 -9.81 7.16
CA ALA A 131 9.17 -11.08 7.78
C ALA A 131 9.44 -12.30 6.87
N PHE A 132 9.30 -12.15 5.55
CA PHE A 132 9.36 -13.26 4.59
C PHE A 132 10.59 -13.24 3.68
N ASP A 133 11.22 -12.08 3.49
CA ASP A 133 12.46 -11.89 2.71
C ASP A 133 13.38 -10.83 3.37
N PRO A 134 13.88 -11.11 4.59
CA PRO A 134 14.63 -10.15 5.39
C PRO A 134 15.94 -9.72 4.73
N GLN A 135 16.65 -10.66 4.08
CA GLN A 135 17.93 -10.38 3.44
C GLN A 135 17.74 -9.42 2.26
N TRP A 136 16.76 -9.70 1.40
CA TRP A 136 16.42 -8.81 0.31
C TRP A 136 16.00 -7.43 0.81
N PHE A 137 15.18 -7.37 1.87
CA PHE A 137 14.74 -6.11 2.45
C PHE A 137 15.93 -5.27 2.95
N ILE A 138 16.83 -5.84 3.75
CA ILE A 138 17.98 -5.13 4.32
C ILE A 138 18.92 -4.62 3.21
N MET A 139 19.14 -5.40 2.16
CA MET A 139 20.00 -5.00 1.05
C MET A 139 19.43 -3.83 0.23
N ASN A 140 18.11 -3.79 0.05
CA ASN A 140 17.46 -2.81 -0.83
C ASN A 140 16.95 -1.56 -0.09
N PHE A 141 16.49 -1.70 1.15
CA PHE A 141 15.96 -0.59 1.96
C PHE A 141 17.02 -0.06 2.92
N THR A 142 18.05 0.58 2.36
CA THR A 142 19.06 1.31 3.15
C THR A 142 18.42 2.46 3.95
N PRO A 143 19.05 2.96 5.02
CA PRO A 143 18.49 4.08 5.80
C PRO A 143 18.12 5.29 4.95
N GLN A 144 18.92 5.61 3.93
CA GLN A 144 18.65 6.71 3.00
C GLN A 144 17.41 6.45 2.14
N ILE A 145 17.22 5.21 1.67
CA ILE A 145 16.03 4.82 0.90
C ILE A 145 14.79 4.85 1.78
N ILE A 146 14.86 4.30 3.00
CA ILE A 146 13.77 4.33 3.98
C ILE A 146 13.32 5.78 4.24
N ILE A 147 14.26 6.68 4.58
CA ILE A 147 13.95 8.10 4.81
C ILE A 147 13.32 8.72 3.57
N THR A 148 13.85 8.42 2.38
CA THR A 148 13.33 8.94 1.12
C THR A 148 11.89 8.47 0.86
N VAL A 149 11.57 7.19 1.08
CA VAL A 149 10.20 6.66 0.97
C VAL A 149 9.26 7.36 1.96
N LEU A 150 9.68 7.56 3.20
CA LEU A 150 8.84 8.23 4.23
C LEU A 150 8.53 9.69 3.86
N ILE A 151 9.44 10.39 3.19
CA ILE A 151 9.23 11.78 2.72
C ILE A 151 8.36 11.79 1.46
N LEU A 152 8.64 10.92 0.49
CA LEU A 152 7.96 10.92 -0.81
C LEU A 152 6.53 10.38 -0.73
N THR A 153 6.26 9.40 0.14
CA THR A 153 4.96 8.74 0.18
C THR A 153 3.80 9.71 0.49
N PRO A 154 3.87 10.59 1.51
CA PRO A 154 2.85 11.61 1.73
C PRO A 154 2.56 12.47 0.49
N ILE A 155 3.59 12.81 -0.27
CA ILE A 155 3.49 13.62 -1.50
C ILE A 155 2.75 12.83 -2.58
N PHE A 156 3.18 11.59 -2.86
CA PHE A 156 2.52 10.73 -3.85
C PHE A 156 1.09 10.37 -3.46
N HIS A 157 0.82 10.13 -2.18
CA HIS A 157 -0.52 9.87 -1.69
C HIS A 157 -1.46 11.06 -1.95
N ARG A 158 -0.97 12.29 -1.74
CA ARG A 158 -1.75 13.49 -2.09
C ARG A 158 -2.01 13.59 -3.59
N LEU A 159 -0.99 13.37 -4.43
CA LEU A 159 -1.15 13.42 -5.89
C LEU A 159 -2.16 12.39 -6.40
N THR A 160 -2.09 11.16 -5.91
CA THR A 160 -3.02 10.09 -6.29
C THR A 160 -4.45 10.36 -5.81
N ASN A 161 -4.63 11.00 -4.65
CA ASN A 161 -5.95 11.43 -4.18
C ASN A 161 -6.54 12.54 -5.05
N ILE A 162 -5.74 13.54 -5.43
CA ILE A 162 -6.16 14.61 -6.34
C ILE A 162 -6.59 14.01 -7.69
N PHE A 163 -5.80 13.09 -8.25
CA PHE A 163 -6.14 12.42 -9.49
C PHE A 163 -7.45 11.64 -9.36
N GLY A 164 -7.58 10.83 -8.29
CA GLY A 164 -8.78 10.05 -7.97
C GLY A 164 -10.04 10.92 -7.83
N TYR A 165 -9.90 12.14 -7.34
CA TYR A 165 -10.98 13.13 -7.26
C TYR A 165 -11.40 13.62 -8.65
N TYR A 166 -10.46 13.97 -9.52
CA TYR A 166 -10.76 14.42 -10.88
C TYR A 166 -11.45 13.35 -11.73
N ILE A 167 -11.12 12.07 -11.54
CA ILE A 167 -11.78 10.95 -12.20
C ILE A 167 -13.03 10.43 -11.46
N LYS A 168 -13.52 11.17 -10.45
CA LYS A 168 -14.73 10.88 -9.65
C LYS A 168 -14.73 9.54 -8.90
N LEU A 169 -13.56 8.92 -8.73
CA LEU A 169 -13.40 7.73 -7.89
C LEU A 169 -13.29 8.07 -6.40
N LYS A 170 -12.84 9.29 -6.08
CA LYS A 170 -12.85 9.83 -4.71
C LYS A 170 -13.75 11.05 -4.61
N LYS A 171 -14.40 11.18 -3.45
CA LYS A 171 -15.27 12.32 -3.15
C LYS A 171 -14.49 13.58 -2.80
N GLU A 172 -13.24 13.44 -2.38
CA GLU A 172 -12.41 14.53 -1.88
C GLU A 172 -10.94 14.39 -2.35
N PRO A 173 -10.22 15.50 -2.60
CA PRO A 173 -8.89 15.51 -3.22
C PRO A 173 -7.70 15.35 -2.25
N TRP A 174 -7.93 15.05 -0.97
CA TRP A 174 -6.90 14.97 0.07
C TRP A 174 -6.74 13.55 0.62
#